data_AF-A0A6C0P5J0-F1
#
_entry.id   AF-A0A6C0P5J0-F1
#
_cell.length_a   1.000
_cell.length_b   1.000
_cell.length_c   1.000
_cell.angle_alpha   90.00
_cell.angle_beta   90.00
_cell.angle_gamma   90.00
#
_symmetry.space_group_name_H-M   'P 1'
#
loop_
_entity.id
_entity.type
_entity.pdbx_description
1 polymer ?
#
loop_
_entity_poly.entity_id
_entity_poly.type
_entity_poly.pdbx_seq_one_letter_code
_entity_poly.pdbx_strand_id
1 'polypeptide(L)'
;MRLASFNFDLGDRLKCSHFHALFRSQTNQTPKKYWNQCRIQKTQHDLLRSNDSITDIVERTTTLRCMVFTKSFHRSTGMTPTAYRRQSRLY
;
A
#
# COMPACT_ATOMS: atom_id res chain seq x y z
N MET A 1 14.73 -46.00 -18.65
CA MET A 1 14.27 -44.65 -19.07
C MET A 1 13.48 -44.06 -17.88
N ARG A 2 14.08 -43.13 -17.13
CA ARG A 2 13.47 -42.53 -15.91
C ARG A 2 12.54 -41.39 -16.33
N LEU A 3 11.24 -41.50 -16.06
CA LEU A 3 10.31 -40.37 -16.07
C LEU A 3 9.98 -40.01 -14.62
N ALA A 4 10.83 -39.16 -14.05
CA ALA A 4 10.49 -38.37 -12.86
C ALA A 4 10.72 -36.91 -13.25
N SER A 5 9.63 -36.14 -13.32
CA SER A 5 9.51 -34.66 -13.39
C SER A 5 8.14 -34.40 -14.06
N PHE A 6 7.18 -33.63 -13.55
CA PHE A 6 7.24 -32.55 -12.58
C PHE A 6 5.78 -32.28 -12.14
N ASN A 7 5.39 -32.68 -10.93
CA ASN A 7 4.04 -32.50 -10.38
C ASN A 7 4.00 -31.28 -9.44
N PHE A 8 4.52 -30.13 -9.87
CA PHE A 8 4.75 -29.01 -8.95
C PHE A 8 4.55 -27.61 -9.56
N ASP A 9 3.40 -27.34 -10.20
CA ASP A 9 3.09 -25.94 -10.61
C ASP A 9 1.63 -25.48 -10.44
N LEU A 10 0.69 -26.33 -10.00
CA LEU A 10 -0.71 -25.88 -9.79
C LEU A 10 -1.04 -25.49 -8.34
N GLY A 11 -0.32 -26.00 -7.35
CA GLY A 11 -0.65 -25.80 -5.93
C GLY A 11 -0.43 -24.37 -5.42
N ASP A 12 0.43 -23.58 -6.07
CA ASP A 12 0.84 -22.26 -5.57
C ASP A 12 -0.02 -21.11 -6.14
N ARG A 13 -0.46 -21.25 -7.40
CA ARG A 13 -1.37 -20.28 -8.04
C ARG A 13 -2.76 -20.25 -7.40
N LEU A 14 -3.24 -21.40 -6.91
CA LEU A 14 -4.51 -21.52 -6.19
C LEU A 14 -4.49 -20.78 -4.84
N LYS A 15 -3.34 -20.71 -4.15
CA LYS A 15 -3.24 -20.01 -2.86
C LYS A 15 -3.39 -18.49 -3.02
N CYS A 16 -2.74 -17.90 -4.02
CA CYS A 16 -2.86 -16.47 -4.27
C CYS A 16 -4.27 -16.06 -4.73
N SER A 17 -4.88 -16.82 -5.64
CA SER A 17 -6.25 -16.54 -6.09
C SER A 17 -7.28 -16.78 -4.98
N HIS A 18 -7.13 -17.83 -4.18
CA HIS A 18 -7.98 -18.10 -3.03
C HIS A 18 -7.83 -17.02 -1.95
N PHE A 19 -6.60 -16.58 -1.63
CA PHE A 19 -6.36 -15.47 -0.72
C PHE A 19 -7.03 -14.18 -1.23
N HIS A 20 -6.90 -13.86 -2.51
CA HIS A 20 -7.55 -12.68 -3.09
C HIS A 20 -9.08 -12.76 -2.98
N ALA A 21 -9.67 -13.93 -3.24
CA ALA A 21 -11.11 -14.15 -3.15
C ALA A 21 -11.60 -14.03 -1.70
N LEU A 22 -10.92 -14.69 -0.76
CA LEU A 22 -11.24 -14.64 0.66
C LEU A 22 -11.06 -13.22 1.23
N PHE A 23 -9.95 -12.56 0.90
CA PHE A 23 -9.71 -11.19 1.35
C PHE A 23 -10.79 -10.24 0.83
N ARG A 24 -11.20 -10.41 -0.43
CA ARG A 24 -12.27 -9.61 -1.02
C ARG A 24 -13.63 -9.91 -0.40
N SER A 25 -13.94 -11.16 -0.05
CA SER A 25 -15.20 -11.49 0.62
C SER A 25 -15.30 -10.88 2.01
N GLN A 26 -14.18 -10.74 2.72
CA GLN A 26 -14.14 -10.15 4.07
C GLN A 26 -14.07 -8.61 4.06
N THR A 27 -13.33 -8.02 3.11
CA THR A 27 -13.03 -6.57 3.12
C THR A 27 -13.73 -5.76 2.03
N ASN A 28 -14.41 -6.43 1.09
CA ASN A 28 -14.94 -5.85 -0.15
C ASN A 28 -13.89 -5.12 -1.02
N GLN A 29 -12.60 -5.37 -0.77
CA GLN A 29 -11.50 -4.73 -1.48
C GLN A 29 -10.47 -5.77 -1.92
N THR A 30 -9.67 -5.43 -2.93
CA THR A 30 -8.50 -6.25 -3.26
C THR A 30 -7.41 -5.99 -2.22
N PRO A 31 -6.56 -6.99 -1.89
CA PRO A 31 -5.45 -6.82 -0.95
C PRO A 31 -4.57 -5.61 -1.28
N LYS A 32 -4.30 -5.38 -2.57
CA LYS A 32 -3.52 -4.22 -3.05
C LYS A 32 -4.19 -2.88 -2.75
N LYS A 33 -5.51 -2.78 -2.95
CA LYS A 33 -6.27 -1.55 -2.66
C LYS A 33 -6.28 -1.27 -1.17
N TYR A 34 -6.54 -2.30 -0.36
CA TYR A 34 -6.53 -2.21 1.10
C TYR A 34 -5.15 -1.80 1.62
N TRP A 35 -4.08 -2.46 1.16
CA TRP A 35 -2.70 -2.11 1.53
C TRP A 35 -2.35 -0.66 1.20
N ASN A 36 -2.76 -0.19 0.02
CA ASN A 36 -2.56 1.22 -0.34
C ASN A 36 -3.31 2.13 0.64
N GLN A 37 -4.56 1.82 0.98
CA GLN A 37 -5.36 2.60 1.93
C GLN A 37 -4.68 2.66 3.32
N CYS A 38 -4.26 1.52 3.87
CA CYS A 38 -3.56 1.47 5.17
C CYS A 38 -2.29 2.33 5.17
N ARG A 39 -1.53 2.30 4.08
CA ARG A 39 -0.29 3.10 3.95
C ARG A 39 -0.57 4.60 3.84
N ILE A 40 -1.63 4.99 3.14
CA ILE A 40 -2.06 6.40 3.12
C ILE A 40 -2.44 6.86 4.52
N GLN A 41 -3.23 6.06 5.25
CA GLN A 41 -3.64 6.38 6.62
C GLN A 41 -2.44 6.48 7.58
N LYS A 42 -1.50 5.54 7.51
CA LYS A 42 -0.25 5.61 8.28
C LYS A 42 0.53 6.88 7.96
N THR A 43 0.64 7.24 6.70
CA THR A 43 1.35 8.45 6.28
C THR A 43 0.64 9.71 6.78
N GLN A 44 -0.69 9.79 6.68
CA GLN A 44 -1.46 10.91 7.25
C GLN A 44 -1.17 11.07 8.74
N HIS A 45 -1.23 9.97 9.51
CA HIS A 45 -0.94 9.97 10.94
C HIS A 45 0.48 10.48 11.25
N ASP A 46 1.48 10.01 10.52
CA ASP A 46 2.86 10.42 10.66
C ASP A 46 3.07 11.89 10.26
N LEU A 47 2.42 12.37 9.21
CA LEU A 47 2.47 13.78 8.76
C LEU A 47 1.93 14.74 9.83
N LEU A 48 0.93 14.31 10.61
CA LEU A 48 0.28 15.10 11.66
C LEU A 48 1.08 15.12 12.97
N ARG A 49 1.86 14.06 13.23
CA ARG A 49 2.53 13.86 14.55
C ARG A 49 4.03 14.07 14.53
N SER A 50 4.63 14.32 13.37
CA SER A 50 6.07 14.53 13.23
C SER A 50 6.40 15.74 12.36
N ASN A 51 7.62 16.25 12.54
CA ASN A 51 8.23 17.25 11.67
C ASN A 51 9.16 16.63 10.61
N ASP A 52 9.22 15.30 10.53
CA ASP A 52 10.10 14.59 9.61
C ASP A 52 9.84 14.98 8.16
N SER A 53 10.86 14.90 7.32
CA SER A 53 10.69 15.24 5.91
C SER A 53 9.70 14.28 5.24
N ILE A 54 9.01 14.75 4.19
CA ILE A 54 8.09 13.89 3.45
C ILE A 54 8.82 12.66 2.91
N THR A 55 10.09 12.81 2.51
CA THR A 55 10.93 11.73 2.01
C THR A 55 11.16 10.67 3.09
N ASP A 56 11.56 11.06 4.30
CA ASP A 56 11.84 10.11 5.40
C ASP A 56 10.59 9.31 5.78
N ILE A 57 9.43 9.98 5.83
CA ILE A 57 8.14 9.34 6.11
C ILE A 57 7.79 8.32 5.04
N VAL A 58 8.01 8.66 3.78
CA VAL A 58 7.77 7.75 2.66
C VAL A 58 8.72 6.55 2.76
N GLU A 59 10.01 6.77 2.94
CA GLU A 59 11.01 5.69 2.99
C GLU A 59 10.73 4.69 4.11
N ARG A 60 10.27 5.13 5.29
CA ARG A 60 9.89 4.20 6.38
C ARG A 60 8.54 3.51 6.16
N THR A 61 7.62 4.14 5.44
CA THR A 61 6.23 3.63 5.30
C THR A 61 6.08 2.77 4.04
N THR A 62 7.03 2.86 3.10
CA THR A 62 6.87 2.25 1.79
C THR A 62 8.18 2.00 1.04
N THR A 63 8.18 0.92 0.25
CA THR A 63 9.21 0.62 -0.75
C THR A 63 9.05 1.38 -2.08
N LEU A 64 7.94 2.09 -2.29
CA LEU A 64 7.71 2.98 -3.44
C LEU A 64 8.58 4.23 -3.39
N ARG A 65 9.05 4.66 -4.57
CA ARG A 65 9.67 5.98 -4.77
C ARG A 65 8.72 7.12 -4.38
N CYS A 66 9.27 8.18 -3.79
CA CYS A 66 8.54 9.35 -3.31
C CYS A 66 7.60 9.98 -4.36
N MET A 67 8.03 10.09 -5.62
CA MET A 67 7.19 10.62 -6.70
C MET A 67 5.95 9.75 -6.98
N VAL A 68 6.11 8.41 -6.99
CA VAL A 68 5.02 7.46 -7.23
C VAL A 68 4.06 7.46 -6.05
N PHE A 69 4.62 7.48 -4.84
CA PHE A 69 3.83 7.57 -3.61
C PHE A 69 2.99 8.86 -3.57
N THR A 70 3.59 10.01 -3.87
CA THR A 70 2.92 11.32 -3.84
C THR A 70 1.72 11.35 -4.77
N LYS A 71 1.82 10.75 -5.98
CA LYS A 71 0.69 10.61 -6.90
C LYS A 71 -0.42 9.73 -6.34
N SER A 72 -0.07 8.62 -5.69
CA SER A 72 -1.05 7.73 -5.03
C SER A 72 -1.74 8.45 -3.87
N PHE A 73 -0.98 9.15 -3.03
CA PHE A 73 -1.49 9.90 -1.90
C PHE A 73 -2.46 10.99 -2.36
N HIS A 74 -2.08 11.81 -3.33
CA HIS A 74 -2.97 12.82 -3.91
C HIS A 74 -4.25 12.21 -4.48
N ARG A 75 -4.17 11.08 -5.17
CA ARG A 75 -5.37 10.39 -5.69
C ARG A 75 -6.30 9.91 -4.57
N SER A 76 -5.76 9.56 -3.41
CA SER A 76 -6.53 9.09 -2.25
C SER A 76 -7.05 10.20 -1.35
N THR A 77 -6.34 11.32 -1.22
CA THR A 77 -6.66 12.39 -0.24
C THR A 77 -7.07 13.71 -0.89
N GLY A 78 -6.91 13.86 -2.20
CA GLY A 78 -7.15 15.11 -2.94
C GLY A 78 -6.03 16.14 -2.84
N MET A 79 -4.93 15.84 -2.14
CA MET A 79 -3.85 16.81 -1.91
C MET A 79 -2.48 16.14 -1.77
N THR A 80 -1.40 16.89 -1.99
CA THR A 80 -0.05 16.37 -1.77
C THR A 80 0.24 16.20 -0.28
N PRO A 81 1.16 15.30 0.13
CA PRO A 81 1.56 15.13 1.52
C PRO A 81 1.96 16.44 2.21
N THR A 82 2.71 17.31 1.51
CA THR A 82 3.11 18.63 1.99
C THR A 82 1.92 19.55 2.21
N ALA A 83 0.97 19.59 1.27
CA ALA A 83 -0.24 20.39 1.40
C ALA A 83 -1.12 19.88 2.55
N TYR A 84 -1.24 18.56 2.71
CA TYR A 84 -1.97 17.91 3.81
C TYR A 84 -1.43 18.34 5.17
N ARG A 85 -0.11 18.26 5.37
CA ARG A 85 0.54 18.71 6.61
C ARG A 85 0.38 20.21 6.85
N ARG A 86 0.45 21.02 5.79
CA ARG A 86 0.28 22.47 5.94
C ARG A 86 -1.14 22.80 6.38
N GLN A 87 -2.15 22.17 5.77
CA GLN A 87 -3.55 22.39 6.12
C GLN A 87 -3.84 22.05 7.58
N SER A 88 -3.28 20.95 8.09
CA SER A 88 -3.48 20.55 9.49
C SER A 88 -2.80 21.45 10.52
N ARG A 89 -1.98 22.42 10.10
CA ARG A 89 -1.34 23.40 10.99
C ARG A 89 -2.03 24.76 10.95
N LEU A 90 -2.91 24.96 9.97
CA LEU A 90 -3.67 26.20 9.80
C LEU A 90 -5.01 26.18 10.58
N TYR A 91 -5.44 25.00 11.02
CA TYR A 91 -6.58 24.76 11.90
C TYR A 91 -6.07 24.14 13.20
#